data_AF-A0A2V8GNC1-F1
#
_entry.id   AF-A0A2V8GNC1-F1
#
_cell.length_a   1.000
_cell.length_b   1.000
_cell.length_c   1.000
_cell.angle_alpha   90.00
_cell.angle_beta   90.00
_cell.angle_gamma   90.00
#
_symmetry.space_group_name_H-M   'P 1'
#
loop_
_entity.id
_entity.type
_entity.pdbx_description
1 polymer ?
#
loop_
_entity_poly.entity_id
_entity_poly.type
_entity_poly.pdbx_seq_one_letter_code
_entity_poly.pdbx_strand_id
1 'polypeptide(L)'
;MLEIRKHRFVPSFVLATVLFALAEAYPAAQGTIGSILGTVSDSSGSVIPGATVTARNTGTGAIQLATTDAQGRYRIPVLPVGDYEVQTELSGFQTVVHTGIRLSAGADVVVDFKMPIGQISELLTVTAEVPLVNTTSASLGTVVDPTQIRELPLNGRNFEELVLVAPGVNVSRGAGSQRNAFTGKQEYWTVSGSRPNGQEILMDGTNIQTYQNRGTGTGILGTSLGVDAIGEFQILTNTYGAQYGGNGSVLNSVTRSGTNALHGSLYEFTRNSKFDSVQWPATTTQPFWKHQYGGTLGGPVKTDKLFF
;
A
#
# COMPACT_ATOMS: atom_id res chain seq x y z
N MET A 1 53.43 -30.74 24.38
CA MET A 1 52.16 -30.94 25.11
C MET A 1 51.31 -29.69 24.91
N LEU A 2 50.38 -29.71 23.94
CA LEU A 2 49.35 -28.68 23.77
C LEU A 2 48.11 -29.38 23.19
N GLU A 3 47.09 -29.58 24.01
CA GLU A 3 45.81 -30.19 23.61
C GLU A 3 44.93 -29.16 22.91
N ILE A 4 44.54 -29.45 21.67
CA ILE A 4 43.55 -28.66 20.92
C ILE A 4 42.15 -29.13 21.36
N ARG A 5 41.48 -28.30 22.16
CA ARG A 5 40.12 -28.53 22.64
C ARG A 5 39.13 -28.34 21.47
N LYS A 6 38.56 -29.43 20.95
CA LYS A 6 37.47 -29.40 19.96
C LYS A 6 36.22 -28.81 20.60
N HIS A 7 35.96 -27.53 20.41
CA HIS A 7 34.68 -26.93 20.77
C HIS A 7 33.59 -27.50 19.87
N ARG A 8 32.64 -28.23 20.48
CA ARG A 8 31.45 -28.79 19.82
C ARG A 8 30.62 -27.62 19.26
N PHE A 9 30.67 -27.39 17.95
CA PHE A 9 29.87 -26.39 17.21
C PHE A 9 28.39 -26.79 17.02
N VAL A 10 28.02 -28.00 17.45
CA VAL A 10 26.69 -28.59 17.26
C VAL A 10 25.56 -27.88 18.04
N PRO A 11 25.71 -27.34 19.27
CA PRO A 11 24.59 -26.76 19.99
C PRO A 11 24.17 -25.38 19.45
N SER A 12 25.06 -24.62 18.83
CA SER A 12 24.71 -23.32 18.22
C SER A 12 23.91 -23.47 16.92
N PHE A 13 24.18 -24.51 16.13
CA PHE A 13 23.42 -24.76 14.91
C PHE A 13 21.99 -25.21 15.23
N VAL A 14 21.81 -26.10 16.21
CA VAL A 14 20.49 -26.57 16.65
C VAL A 14 19.67 -25.43 17.26
N LEU A 15 20.30 -24.55 18.06
CA LEU A 15 19.61 -23.38 18.63
C LEU A 15 19.17 -22.40 17.53
N ALA A 16 20.00 -22.16 16.51
CA ALA A 16 19.66 -21.33 15.37
C ALA A 16 18.51 -21.92 14.53
N THR A 17 18.50 -23.24 14.30
CA THR A 17 17.41 -23.92 13.57
C THR A 17 16.11 -23.92 14.36
N VAL A 18 16.15 -24.08 15.69
CA VAL A 18 14.97 -24.03 16.57
C VAL A 18 14.42 -22.60 16.67
N LEU A 19 15.28 -21.58 16.70
CA LEU A 19 14.87 -20.17 16.62
C LEU A 19 14.23 -19.83 15.27
N PHE A 20 14.72 -20.41 14.16
CA PHE A 20 14.12 -20.23 12.83
C PHE A 20 12.76 -20.94 12.72
N ALA A 21 12.61 -22.13 13.31
CA ALA A 21 11.35 -22.89 13.30
C ALA A 21 10.29 -22.29 14.24
N LEU A 22 10.68 -21.57 15.30
CA LEU A 22 9.75 -20.86 16.18
C LEU A 22 9.30 -19.50 15.65
N ALA A 23 9.98 -18.95 14.63
CA ALA A 23 9.58 -17.71 13.97
C ALA A 23 8.40 -17.90 12.99
N GLU A 24 7.99 -19.14 12.70
CA GLU A 24 6.85 -19.43 11.81
C GLU A 24 5.49 -19.34 12.52
N ALA A 25 5.45 -19.11 13.83
CA ALA A 25 4.21 -19.00 14.58
C ALA A 25 3.77 -17.53 14.69
N TYR A 26 2.76 -17.19 13.87
CA TYR A 26 2.03 -15.92 13.78
C TYR A 26 2.78 -14.78 13.08
N PRO A 27 2.63 -14.63 11.75
CA PRO A 27 2.57 -13.29 11.21
C PRO A 27 1.32 -12.63 11.81
N ALA A 28 1.49 -11.91 12.92
CA ALA A 28 0.58 -10.82 13.21
C ALA A 28 0.68 -9.90 12.00
N ALA A 29 -0.31 -9.97 11.12
CA ALA A 29 -0.38 -9.20 9.89
C ALA A 29 -0.46 -7.71 10.26
N GLN A 30 0.69 -7.10 10.52
CA GLN A 30 0.89 -5.66 10.45
C GLN A 30 0.96 -5.30 8.96
N GLY A 31 -0.12 -5.55 8.25
CA GLY A 31 -0.29 -5.05 6.89
C GLY A 31 -0.78 -3.62 6.95
N THR A 32 -0.61 -2.90 5.84
CA THR A 32 -1.47 -1.76 5.57
C THR A 32 -2.88 -2.27 5.27
N ILE A 33 -3.85 -1.79 6.02
CA ILE A 33 -5.17 -2.41 6.10
C ILE A 33 -6.27 -1.34 5.93
N GLY A 34 -7.29 -1.65 5.15
CA GLY A 34 -8.56 -0.91 5.10
C GLY A 34 -9.71 -1.65 5.79
N SER A 35 -10.90 -1.06 5.76
CA SER A 35 -12.12 -1.73 6.20
C SER A 35 -13.28 -1.51 5.24
N ILE A 36 -14.18 -2.49 5.19
CA ILE A 36 -15.45 -2.39 4.47
C ILE A 36 -16.56 -2.38 5.51
N LEU A 37 -17.46 -1.41 5.43
CA LEU A 37 -18.60 -1.27 6.32
C LEU A 37 -19.84 -0.86 5.54
N GLY A 38 -21.01 -0.91 6.16
CA GLY A 38 -22.23 -0.47 5.52
C GLY A 38 -23.46 -0.90 6.29
N THR A 39 -24.61 -0.70 5.66
CA THR A 39 -25.92 -1.09 6.19
C THR A 39 -26.63 -1.99 5.20
N VAL A 40 -27.28 -3.03 5.70
CA VAL A 40 -28.14 -3.92 4.92
C VAL A 40 -29.60 -3.55 5.20
N SER A 41 -30.35 -3.31 4.13
CA SER A 41 -31.77 -2.93 4.18
C SER A 41 -32.60 -3.74 3.19
N ASP A 42 -33.92 -3.80 3.38
CA ASP A 42 -34.85 -4.39 2.44
C ASP A 42 -35.31 -3.39 1.36
N SER A 43 -36.17 -3.83 0.44
CA SER A 43 -36.74 -2.96 -0.60
C SER A 43 -37.66 -1.84 -0.08
N SER A 44 -38.15 -1.95 1.16
CA SER A 44 -38.93 -0.91 1.84
C SER A 44 -38.06 0.12 2.57
N GLY A 45 -36.76 -0.14 2.71
CA GLY A 45 -35.80 0.67 3.46
C GLY A 45 -35.70 0.29 4.94
N SER A 46 -36.31 -0.83 5.36
CA SER A 46 -36.18 -1.36 6.71
C SER A 46 -34.83 -2.06 6.87
N VAL A 47 -34.17 -1.89 8.01
CA VAL A 47 -32.87 -2.52 8.28
C VAL A 47 -33.01 -4.03 8.49
N ILE A 48 -32.03 -4.79 8.02
CA ILE A 48 -32.02 -6.25 8.13
C ILE A 48 -30.93 -6.69 9.11
N PRO A 49 -31.27 -7.12 10.33
CA PRO A 49 -30.32 -7.71 11.26
C PRO A 49 -30.07 -9.19 10.95
N GLY A 50 -28.87 -9.70 11.29
CA GLY A 50 -28.52 -11.12 11.15
C GLY A 50 -28.17 -11.59 9.74
N ALA A 51 -28.19 -10.71 8.74
CA ALA A 51 -27.64 -10.99 7.40
C ALA A 51 -26.13 -11.22 7.48
N THR A 52 -25.65 -12.24 6.78
CA THR A 52 -24.23 -12.54 6.62
C THR A 52 -23.67 -11.70 5.48
N VAL A 53 -22.53 -11.06 5.69
CA VAL A 53 -21.81 -10.29 4.69
C VAL A 53 -20.44 -10.91 4.49
N THR A 54 -20.12 -11.26 3.24
CA THR A 54 -18.92 -11.94 2.82
C THR A 54 -18.10 -11.01 1.93
N ALA A 55 -16.91 -10.61 2.36
CA ALA A 55 -15.94 -9.91 1.52
C ALA A 55 -14.90 -10.91 1.00
N ARG A 56 -14.79 -11.01 -0.33
CA ARG A 56 -13.83 -11.86 -1.02
C ARG A 56 -12.84 -10.99 -1.77
N ASN A 57 -11.56 -11.13 -1.47
CA ASN A 57 -10.49 -10.52 -2.25
C ASN A 57 -10.37 -11.26 -3.60
N THR A 58 -10.56 -10.57 -4.71
CA THR A 58 -10.62 -11.19 -6.05
C THR A 58 -9.24 -11.63 -6.54
N GLY A 59 -8.16 -11.01 -6.07
CA GLY A 59 -6.78 -11.36 -6.43
C GLY A 59 -6.23 -12.57 -5.66
N THR A 60 -6.57 -12.70 -4.38
CA THR A 60 -6.04 -13.75 -3.49
C THR A 60 -7.05 -14.83 -3.12
N GLY A 61 -8.34 -14.64 -3.40
CA GLY A 61 -9.39 -15.57 -2.99
C GLY A 61 -9.69 -15.56 -1.48
N ALA A 62 -9.01 -14.73 -0.68
CA ALA A 62 -9.23 -14.65 0.76
C ALA A 62 -10.65 -14.16 1.07
N ILE A 63 -11.31 -14.83 2.01
CA ILE A 63 -12.69 -14.55 2.43
C ILE A 63 -12.70 -14.08 3.87
N GLN A 64 -13.43 -13.00 4.14
CA GLN A 64 -13.76 -12.53 5.48
C GLN A 64 -15.26 -12.33 5.62
N LEU A 65 -15.78 -12.63 6.81
CA LEU A 65 -17.20 -12.64 7.10
C LEU A 65 -17.51 -11.63 8.21
N ALA A 66 -18.66 -10.98 8.11
CA ALA A 66 -19.29 -10.26 9.21
C ALA A 66 -20.79 -10.56 9.22
N THR A 67 -21.43 -10.34 10.36
CA THR A 67 -22.88 -10.40 10.51
C THR A 67 -23.39 -9.02 10.87
N THR A 68 -24.54 -8.64 10.31
CA THR A 68 -25.20 -7.37 10.62
C THR A 68 -25.75 -7.34 12.04
N ASP A 69 -25.62 -6.19 12.69
CA ASP A 69 -26.14 -5.92 14.03
C ASP A 69 -27.65 -5.64 14.04
N ALA A 70 -28.20 -5.30 15.21
CA ALA A 70 -29.63 -4.99 15.39
C ALA A 70 -30.11 -3.77 14.57
N GLN A 71 -29.19 -2.93 14.12
CA GLN A 71 -29.42 -1.75 13.30
C GLN A 71 -29.13 -2.03 11.81
N GLY A 72 -28.88 -3.29 11.44
CA GLY A 72 -28.53 -3.73 10.09
C GLY A 72 -27.13 -3.30 9.65
N ARG A 73 -26.28 -2.82 10.55
CA ARG A 73 -24.93 -2.34 10.22
C ARG A 73 -23.94 -3.49 10.31
N TYR A 74 -22.93 -3.46 9.47
CA TYR A 74 -21.81 -4.39 9.54
C TYR A 74 -20.48 -3.65 9.37
N ARG A 75 -19.41 -4.29 9.84
CA ARG A 75 -18.03 -3.86 9.60
C ARG A 75 -17.14 -5.09 9.49
N ILE A 76 -16.36 -5.15 8.41
CA ILE A 76 -15.30 -6.12 8.19
C ILE A 76 -13.98 -5.35 8.34
N PRO A 77 -13.41 -5.30 9.55
CA PRO A 77 -12.13 -4.66 9.77
C PRO A 77 -11.00 -5.56 9.26
N VAL A 78 -9.81 -5.00 9.19
CA VAL A 78 -8.59 -5.77 8.97
C VAL A 78 -8.49 -6.41 7.56
N LEU A 79 -8.87 -5.68 6.50
CA LEU A 79 -8.79 -6.15 5.11
C LEU A 79 -7.51 -5.65 4.39
N PRO A 80 -6.72 -6.53 3.78
CA PRO A 80 -5.60 -6.13 2.91
C PRO A 80 -6.06 -5.22 1.76
N VAL A 81 -5.18 -4.35 1.30
CA VAL A 81 -5.42 -3.53 0.09
C VAL A 81 -5.64 -4.43 -1.12
N GLY A 82 -6.59 -4.07 -1.99
CA GLY A 82 -6.90 -4.82 -3.20
C GLY A 82 -8.34 -4.66 -3.67
N ASP A 83 -8.71 -5.44 -4.68
CA ASP A 83 -10.08 -5.47 -5.22
C ASP A 83 -10.92 -6.55 -4.55
N TYR A 84 -12.15 -6.19 -4.22
CA TYR A 84 -13.09 -7.02 -3.48
C TYR A 84 -14.41 -7.20 -4.23
N GLU A 85 -14.97 -8.39 -4.02
CA GLU A 85 -16.38 -8.71 -4.21
C GLU A 85 -17.01 -8.83 -2.82
N VAL A 86 -18.13 -8.14 -2.58
CA VAL A 86 -18.84 -8.19 -1.30
C VAL A 86 -20.25 -8.67 -1.53
N GLN A 87 -20.64 -9.72 -0.83
CA GLN A 87 -21.92 -10.41 -0.97
C GLN A 87 -22.67 -10.41 0.34
N THR A 88 -24.00 -10.32 0.29
CA THR A 88 -24.85 -10.49 1.47
C THR A 88 -25.89 -11.58 1.26
N GLU A 89 -26.13 -12.36 2.33
CA GLU A 89 -27.05 -13.50 2.34
C GLU A 89 -27.86 -13.55 3.64
N LEU A 90 -29.16 -13.84 3.50
CA LEU A 90 -30.07 -14.14 4.59
C LEU A 90 -31.25 -14.96 4.09
N SER A 91 -31.65 -15.99 4.84
CA SER A 91 -32.81 -16.81 4.50
C SER A 91 -34.08 -15.96 4.36
N GLY A 92 -34.78 -16.13 3.23
CA GLY A 92 -35.98 -15.36 2.89
C GLY A 92 -35.71 -14.09 2.07
N PHE A 93 -34.45 -13.79 1.79
CA PHE A 93 -34.03 -12.70 0.91
C PHE A 93 -33.18 -13.22 -0.25
N GLN A 94 -33.14 -12.45 -1.34
CA GLN A 94 -32.25 -12.71 -2.47
C GLN A 94 -30.80 -12.34 -2.12
N THR A 95 -29.86 -13.09 -2.67
CA THR A 95 -28.43 -12.81 -2.52
C THR A 95 -28.04 -11.63 -3.41
N VAL A 96 -27.38 -10.63 -2.82
CA VAL A 96 -26.89 -9.45 -3.54
C VAL A 96 -25.37 -9.43 -3.49
N VAL A 97 -24.74 -9.22 -4.65
CA VAL A 97 -23.29 -9.19 -4.81
C VAL A 97 -22.87 -7.87 -5.43
N HIS A 98 -22.01 -7.13 -4.73
CA HIS A 98 -21.30 -5.99 -5.28
C HIS A 98 -19.90 -6.39 -5.75
N THR A 99 -19.56 -6.06 -6.99
CA THR A 99 -18.24 -6.32 -7.58
C THR A 99 -17.50 -5.02 -7.91
N GLY A 100 -16.18 -5.09 -8.03
CA GLY A 100 -15.34 -3.94 -8.40
C GLY A 100 -15.04 -2.98 -7.25
N ILE A 101 -15.16 -3.44 -6.00
CA ILE A 101 -14.91 -2.60 -4.83
C ILE A 101 -13.40 -2.55 -4.58
N ARG A 102 -12.78 -1.42 -4.92
CA ARG A 102 -11.36 -1.20 -4.64
C ARG A 102 -11.15 -0.68 -3.23
N LEU A 103 -10.36 -1.40 -2.43
CA LEU A 103 -9.99 -1.03 -1.08
C LEU A 103 -8.55 -0.54 -1.03
N SER A 104 -8.38 0.74 -0.68
CA SER A 104 -7.08 1.39 -0.48
C SER A 104 -6.61 1.34 0.98
N ALA A 105 -5.33 1.65 1.17
CA ALA A 105 -4.68 1.75 2.46
C ALA A 105 -5.39 2.70 3.43
N GLY A 106 -5.74 2.22 4.62
CA GLY A 106 -6.37 3.05 5.65
C GLY A 106 -7.74 3.62 5.25
N ALA A 107 -8.34 3.11 4.16
CA ALA A 107 -9.64 3.54 3.71
C ALA A 107 -10.75 2.74 4.41
N ASP A 108 -11.83 3.46 4.74
CA ASP A 108 -13.09 2.89 5.17
C ASP A 108 -14.08 3.00 4.00
N VAL A 109 -14.39 1.89 3.32
CA VAL A 109 -15.28 1.88 2.15
C VAL A 109 -16.68 1.49 2.58
N VAL A 110 -17.67 2.33 2.22
CA VAL A 110 -19.08 2.05 2.50
C VAL A 110 -19.70 1.26 1.35
N VAL A 111 -20.29 0.12 1.65
CA VAL A 111 -21.03 -0.71 0.71
C VAL A 111 -22.39 -1.02 1.33
N ASP A 112 -23.40 -0.24 0.97
CA ASP A 112 -24.76 -0.47 1.45
C ASP A 112 -25.46 -1.49 0.55
N PHE A 113 -26.24 -2.38 1.17
CA PHE A 113 -27.01 -3.40 0.48
C PHE A 113 -28.51 -3.13 0.57
N LYS A 114 -29.20 -3.38 -0.54
CA LYS A 114 -30.66 -3.48 -0.59
C LYS A 114 -31.04 -4.88 -1.04
N MET A 115 -31.53 -5.71 -0.11
CA MET A 115 -31.92 -7.09 -0.36
C MET A 115 -33.42 -7.18 -0.70
N PRO A 116 -33.78 -7.60 -1.93
CA PRO A 116 -35.15 -7.94 -2.24
C PRO A 116 -35.61 -9.16 -1.44
N ILE A 117 -36.89 -9.19 -1.06
CA ILE A 117 -37.51 -10.39 -0.49
C ILE A 117 -37.62 -11.44 -1.60
N GLY A 118 -37.16 -12.66 -1.36
CA GLY A 118 -37.14 -13.73 -2.36
C GLY A 118 -36.36 -14.96 -1.91
N GLN A 119 -36.35 -16.02 -2.73
CA GLN A 119 -35.53 -17.20 -2.44
C GLN A 119 -34.04 -16.94 -2.74
N ILE A 120 -33.17 -17.62 -2.00
CA ILE A 120 -31.69 -17.52 -2.08
C ILE A 120 -31.16 -17.79 -3.51
N SER A 121 -31.92 -18.48 -4.37
CA SER A 121 -31.46 -18.89 -5.71
C SER A 121 -31.33 -17.76 -6.73
N GLU A 122 -31.85 -16.56 -6.47
CA GLU A 122 -31.69 -15.41 -7.37
C GLU A 122 -30.51 -14.54 -6.92
N LEU A 123 -29.49 -14.48 -7.79
CA LEU A 123 -28.27 -13.69 -7.61
C LEU A 123 -28.41 -12.34 -8.31
N LEU A 124 -28.37 -11.25 -7.55
CA LEU A 124 -28.31 -9.89 -8.10
C LEU A 124 -26.88 -9.37 -8.06
N THR A 125 -26.20 -9.33 -9.20
CA THR A 125 -24.87 -8.71 -9.32
C THR A 125 -25.01 -7.22 -9.63
N VAL A 126 -24.51 -6.38 -8.72
CA VAL A 126 -24.42 -4.92 -8.89
C VAL A 126 -22.95 -4.56 -9.07
N THR A 127 -22.59 -4.04 -10.24
CA THR A 127 -21.26 -3.46 -10.44
C THR A 127 -21.20 -2.13 -9.69
N ALA A 128 -20.36 -2.03 -8.66
CA ALA A 128 -20.23 -0.79 -7.90
C ALA A 128 -19.56 0.27 -8.79
N GLU A 129 -20.22 1.40 -9.00
CA GLU A 129 -19.59 2.59 -9.55
C GLU A 129 -18.75 3.22 -8.43
N VAL A 130 -17.44 3.36 -8.63
CA VAL A 130 -16.51 3.88 -7.61
C VAL A 130 -16.99 5.28 -7.18
N PRO A 131 -17.39 5.49 -5.92
CA PRO A 131 -17.77 6.81 -5.45
C PRO A 131 -16.56 7.73 -5.59
N LEU A 132 -16.67 8.79 -6.40
CA LEU A 132 -15.59 9.76 -6.62
C LEU A 132 -15.19 10.51 -5.34
N VAL A 133 -16.04 10.45 -4.30
CA VAL A 133 -15.88 11.17 -3.04
C VAL A 133 -15.87 10.17 -1.88
N ASN A 134 -14.81 10.21 -1.09
CA ASN A 134 -14.74 9.51 0.19
C ASN A 134 -15.59 10.26 1.23
N THR A 135 -16.70 9.67 1.66
CA THR A 135 -17.63 10.24 2.66
C THR A 135 -17.33 9.79 4.09
N THR A 136 -16.39 8.86 4.29
CA THR A 136 -16.09 8.24 5.58
C THR A 136 -14.93 8.90 6.31
N SER A 137 -14.06 9.61 5.58
CA SER A 137 -12.90 10.27 6.16
C SER A 137 -12.92 11.77 5.94
N ALA A 138 -12.62 12.51 7.01
CA ALA A 138 -12.33 13.95 6.94
C ALA A 138 -10.89 14.24 6.47
N SER A 139 -10.08 13.21 6.20
CA SER A 139 -8.68 13.36 5.78
C SER A 139 -8.58 14.02 4.41
N LEU A 140 -7.72 15.03 4.30
CA LEU A 140 -7.32 15.56 3.00
C LEU A 140 -6.07 14.83 2.54
N GLY A 141 -6.19 14.11 1.43
CA GLY A 141 -5.08 13.37 0.87
C GLY A 141 -5.26 13.00 -0.59
N THR A 142 -4.16 12.55 -1.20
CA THR A 142 -4.12 12.11 -2.60
C THR A 142 -3.61 10.69 -2.63
N VAL A 143 -4.38 9.79 -3.26
CA VAL A 143 -3.96 8.44 -3.59
C VAL A 143 -3.48 8.44 -5.04
N VAL A 144 -2.28 7.91 -5.27
CA VAL A 144 -1.69 7.74 -6.59
C VAL A 144 -1.81 6.28 -6.98
N ASP A 145 -2.52 6.02 -8.09
CA ASP A 145 -2.76 4.67 -8.58
C ASP A 145 -1.48 4.06 -9.19
N PRO A 146 -1.24 2.74 -9.10
CA PRO A 146 -0.09 2.06 -9.67
C PRO A 146 0.18 2.37 -11.16
N THR A 147 -0.86 2.67 -11.95
CA THR A 147 -0.70 3.16 -13.33
C THR A 147 0.01 4.51 -13.38
N GLN A 148 -0.45 5.48 -12.58
CA GLN A 148 0.19 6.79 -12.44
C GLN A 148 1.61 6.67 -11.86
N ILE A 149 1.81 5.79 -10.88
CA ILE A 149 3.13 5.49 -10.30
C ILE A 149 4.14 5.08 -11.40
N ARG A 150 3.69 4.28 -12.36
CA ARG A 150 4.52 3.78 -13.46
C ARG A 150 4.73 4.82 -14.57
N GLU A 151 3.68 5.58 -14.89
CA GLU A 151 3.65 6.45 -16.07
C GLU A 151 4.17 7.87 -15.81
N LEU A 152 4.20 8.29 -14.54
CA LEU A 152 4.78 9.59 -14.19
C LEU A 152 6.30 9.58 -14.42
N PRO A 153 6.86 10.68 -14.98
CA PRO A 153 8.28 10.79 -15.25
C PRO A 153 9.06 11.03 -13.95
N LEU A 154 9.28 9.96 -13.18
CA LEU A 154 10.00 10.00 -11.89
C LEU A 154 11.49 9.82 -12.13
N ASN A 155 12.27 10.84 -11.76
CA ASN A 155 13.70 10.83 -12.04
C ASN A 155 14.40 9.87 -11.07
N GLY A 156 14.96 8.80 -11.63
CA GLY A 156 15.60 7.78 -10.81
C GLY A 156 14.61 6.81 -10.16
N ARG A 157 13.36 6.74 -10.65
CA ARG A 157 12.32 5.82 -10.19
C ARG A 157 12.13 5.87 -8.66
N ASN A 158 12.18 7.08 -8.11
CA ASN A 158 11.94 7.29 -6.70
C ASN A 158 10.45 7.51 -6.46
N PHE A 159 9.80 6.55 -5.80
CA PHE A 159 8.38 6.66 -5.47
C PHE A 159 8.08 7.84 -4.54
N GLU A 160 9.07 8.31 -3.76
CA GLU A 160 8.87 9.46 -2.87
C GLU A 160 8.60 10.76 -3.66
N GLU A 161 9.03 10.87 -4.93
CA GLU A 161 8.73 12.02 -5.79
C GLU A 161 7.23 12.13 -6.15
N LEU A 162 6.44 11.07 -5.95
CA LEU A 162 5.00 11.08 -6.14
C LEU A 162 4.29 12.07 -5.20
N VAL A 163 4.94 12.45 -4.10
CA VAL A 163 4.44 13.49 -3.19
C VAL A 163 4.14 14.80 -3.93
N LEU A 164 4.83 15.09 -5.03
CA LEU A 164 4.66 16.29 -5.84
C LEU A 164 3.36 16.33 -6.65
N VAL A 165 2.67 15.19 -6.78
CA VAL A 165 1.34 15.12 -7.42
C VAL A 165 0.27 15.75 -6.52
N ALA A 166 0.47 15.72 -5.18
CA ALA A 166 -0.49 16.29 -4.27
C ALA A 166 -0.45 17.83 -4.28
N PRO A 167 -1.63 18.49 -4.23
CA PRO A 167 -1.70 19.94 -4.14
C PRO A 167 -1.10 20.43 -2.81
N GLY A 168 -0.49 21.63 -2.84
CA GLY A 168 0.13 22.24 -1.66
C GLY A 168 1.52 21.70 -1.34
N VAL A 169 2.03 20.71 -2.09
CA VAL A 169 3.40 20.22 -1.95
C VAL A 169 4.34 21.04 -2.82
N ASN A 170 5.42 21.54 -2.23
CA ASN A 170 6.43 22.33 -2.92
C ASN A 170 7.83 21.81 -2.62
N VAL A 171 8.71 21.80 -3.62
CA VAL A 171 10.11 21.43 -3.42
C VAL A 171 10.84 22.56 -2.68
N SER A 172 11.33 22.28 -1.47
CA SER A 172 12.16 23.21 -0.71
C SER A 172 13.62 23.15 -1.17
N ARG A 173 13.97 24.04 -2.09
CA ARG A 173 15.32 24.11 -2.68
C ARG A 173 16.35 24.80 -1.77
N GLY A 174 15.92 25.46 -0.69
CA GLY A 174 16.76 26.23 0.24
C GLY A 174 17.32 25.44 1.42
N ALA A 175 16.70 24.31 1.80
CA ALA A 175 17.09 23.51 2.96
C ALA A 175 18.23 22.52 2.66
N GLY A 176 19.27 22.94 1.94
CA GLY A 176 20.50 22.16 1.70
C GLY A 176 20.26 20.78 1.10
N SER A 177 19.92 20.70 -0.19
CA SER A 177 19.82 19.43 -0.96
C SER A 177 21.14 18.68 -0.83
N GLN A 178 21.30 17.90 0.24
CA GLN A 178 22.55 17.21 0.52
C GLN A 178 22.58 16.01 -0.40
N ARG A 179 23.42 16.12 -1.43
CA ARG A 179 23.92 14.95 -2.15
C ARG A 179 24.86 14.24 -1.19
N ASN A 180 24.36 13.17 -0.61
CA ASN A 180 25.09 12.31 0.29
C ASN A 180 25.28 10.97 -0.44
N ALA A 181 26.50 10.42 -0.42
CA ALA A 181 26.83 9.17 -1.11
C ALA A 181 26.03 7.95 -0.62
N PHE A 182 25.52 8.01 0.60
CA PHE A 182 24.70 6.99 1.28
C PHE A 182 23.19 7.16 1.06
N THR A 183 22.67 8.37 0.85
CA THR A 183 21.21 8.62 0.72
C THR A 183 20.79 9.11 -0.67
N GLY A 184 21.74 9.37 -1.56
CA GLY A 184 21.46 9.89 -2.90
C GLY A 184 20.95 11.32 -2.92
N LYS A 185 20.16 11.65 -3.95
CA LYS A 185 19.53 12.96 -4.08
C LYS A 185 18.12 12.85 -3.49
N GLN A 186 17.95 13.30 -2.27
CA GLN A 186 16.63 13.45 -1.66
C GLN A 186 16.18 14.89 -1.85
N GLU A 187 15.08 15.10 -2.56
CA GLU A 187 14.44 16.40 -2.61
C GLU A 187 13.69 16.64 -1.32
N TYR A 188 13.72 17.89 -0.82
CA TYR A 188 12.90 18.26 0.32
C TYR A 188 11.57 18.77 -0.17
N TRP A 189 10.51 18.47 0.57
CA TRP A 189 9.18 18.96 0.23
C TRP A 189 8.56 19.60 1.45
N THR A 190 7.91 20.74 1.25
CA THR A 190 7.04 21.37 2.24
C THR A 190 5.61 21.10 1.82
N VAL A 191 4.80 20.61 2.75
CA VAL A 191 3.39 20.33 2.50
C VAL A 191 2.58 21.40 3.22
N SER A 192 1.86 22.23 2.47
CA SER A 192 1.02 23.29 3.03
C SER A 192 1.75 24.24 3.99
N GLY A 193 3.04 24.50 3.73
CA GLY A 193 3.89 25.36 4.57
C GLY A 193 4.51 24.67 5.80
N SER A 194 4.35 23.35 5.94
CA SER A 194 5.02 22.56 6.98
C SER A 194 6.54 22.59 6.84
N ARG A 195 7.24 22.19 7.92
CA ARG A 195 8.70 22.02 7.86
C ARG A 195 9.05 20.89 6.89
N PRO A 196 10.13 21.01 6.09
CA PRO A 196 10.55 19.94 5.18
C PRO A 196 11.10 18.67 5.85
N ASN A 197 11.15 18.64 7.18
CA ASN A 197 11.64 17.52 7.98
C ASN A 197 10.62 17.12 9.04
N GLY A 198 10.63 15.83 9.41
CA GLY A 198 9.74 15.28 10.42
C GLY A 198 8.35 14.90 9.90
N GLN A 199 8.12 14.88 8.59
CA GLN A 199 6.98 14.20 7.97
C GLN A 199 7.06 12.70 8.28
N GLU A 200 5.94 12.03 8.48
CA GLU A 200 5.97 10.58 8.67
C GLU A 200 6.02 9.89 7.29
N ILE A 201 6.86 8.86 7.14
CA ILE A 201 7.00 8.10 5.90
C ILE A 201 6.87 6.63 6.24
N LEU A 202 5.78 6.02 5.80
CA LEU A 202 5.39 4.65 6.07
C LEU A 202 5.51 3.80 4.80
N MET A 203 5.97 2.58 4.99
CA MET A 203 5.89 1.50 4.02
C MET A 203 5.30 0.29 4.71
N ASP A 204 4.18 -0.19 4.19
CA ASP A 204 3.43 -1.31 4.78
C ASP A 204 3.14 -1.08 6.28
N GLY A 205 2.82 0.16 6.65
CA GLY A 205 2.57 0.57 8.04
C GLY A 205 3.81 0.77 8.91
N THR A 206 5.02 0.48 8.41
CA THR A 206 6.28 0.65 9.14
C THR A 206 6.96 1.95 8.76
N ASN A 207 7.44 2.70 9.76
CA ASN A 207 8.20 3.92 9.50
C ASN A 207 9.57 3.60 8.89
N ILE A 208 9.80 4.09 7.67
CA ILE A 208 11.04 3.89 6.90
C ILE A 208 11.98 5.10 6.94
N GLN A 209 11.74 6.02 7.86
CA GLN A 209 12.61 7.17 8.02
C GLN A 209 14.00 6.75 8.49
N THR A 210 15.01 7.33 7.85
CA THR A 210 16.40 7.25 8.28
C THR A 210 16.61 7.99 9.60
N TYR A 211 17.77 7.78 10.23
CA TYR A 211 18.18 8.45 11.48
C TYR A 211 18.14 9.99 11.43
N GLN A 212 18.04 10.58 10.23
CA GLN A 212 17.91 12.02 10.03
C GLN A 212 16.44 12.49 10.02
N ASN A 213 15.48 11.61 10.33
CA ASN A 213 14.03 11.81 10.19
C ASN A 213 13.62 12.13 8.74
N ARG A 214 14.10 11.31 7.80
CA ARG A 214 14.00 11.54 6.34
C ARG A 214 13.70 10.25 5.60
N GLY A 215 13.06 10.35 4.44
CA GLY A 215 12.87 9.23 3.51
C GLY A 215 14.16 8.56 3.07
N THR A 216 14.01 7.44 2.38
CA THR A 216 15.10 6.62 1.84
C THR A 216 15.81 7.29 0.65
N GLY A 217 15.15 8.24 0.00
CA GLY A 217 15.69 9.00 -1.14
C GLY A 217 15.85 8.18 -2.42
N THR A 218 16.50 8.75 -3.44
CA THR A 218 16.98 7.95 -4.59
C THR A 218 18.13 7.09 -4.12
N GLY A 219 17.84 5.90 -3.61
CA GLY A 219 18.84 4.97 -3.06
C GLY A 219 20.00 4.74 -4.02
N ILE A 220 21.08 5.53 -3.87
CA ILE A 220 22.38 5.23 -4.48
C ILE A 220 22.89 3.88 -3.94
N LEU A 221 22.48 3.52 -2.73
CA LEU A 221 22.72 2.23 -2.08
C LEU A 221 21.67 1.15 -2.40
N GLY A 222 20.67 1.41 -3.24
CA GLY A 222 19.61 0.44 -3.56
C GLY A 222 18.58 0.20 -2.45
N THR A 223 18.48 1.12 -1.48
CA THR A 223 17.59 1.00 -0.29
C THR A 223 16.14 1.43 -0.54
N SER A 224 15.84 2.04 -1.69
CA SER A 224 14.47 2.37 -2.09
C SER A 224 13.94 1.25 -2.99
N LEU A 225 12.73 0.76 -2.72
CA LEU A 225 12.11 -0.35 -3.45
C LEU A 225 11.74 -0.03 -4.91
N GLY A 226 12.16 1.13 -5.44
CA GLY A 226 11.77 1.61 -6.77
C GLY A 226 10.25 1.82 -6.87
N VAL A 227 9.75 2.13 -8.06
CA VAL A 227 8.30 2.34 -8.28
C VAL A 227 7.56 1.04 -8.60
N ASP A 228 8.27 -0.01 -9.03
CA ASP A 228 7.67 -1.28 -9.44
C ASP A 228 7.28 -2.17 -8.27
N ALA A 229 7.88 -1.96 -7.10
CA ALA A 229 7.46 -2.64 -5.88
C ALA A 229 6.24 -1.98 -5.24
N ILE A 230 5.93 -0.74 -5.60
CA ILE A 230 4.85 0.02 -4.96
C ILE A 230 3.51 -0.27 -5.65
N GLY A 231 2.58 -0.80 -4.89
CA GLY A 231 1.20 -1.05 -5.29
C GLY A 231 0.34 0.18 -5.15
N GLU A 232 0.51 0.96 -4.09
CA GLU A 232 -0.25 2.17 -3.83
C GLU A 232 0.61 3.20 -3.11
N PHE A 233 0.40 4.48 -3.41
CA PHE A 233 1.03 5.59 -2.69
C PHE A 233 -0.02 6.60 -2.27
N GLN A 234 0.00 7.00 -1.01
CA GLN A 234 -0.97 7.90 -0.41
C GLN A 234 -0.24 9.02 0.33
N ILE A 235 -0.70 10.25 0.13
CA ILE A 235 -0.19 11.44 0.82
C ILE A 235 -1.33 12.02 1.61
N LEU A 236 -1.17 12.13 2.92
CA LEU A 236 -2.10 12.81 3.82
C LEU A 236 -1.49 14.16 4.19
N THR A 237 -2.14 15.27 3.82
CA THR A 237 -1.58 16.62 3.95
C THR A 237 -2.24 17.44 5.06
N ASN A 238 -3.44 17.07 5.51
CA ASN A 238 -4.12 17.73 6.62
C ASN A 238 -5.19 16.82 7.25
N THR A 239 -5.50 17.05 8.53
CA THR A 239 -6.60 16.38 9.26
C THR A 239 -6.60 14.85 9.15
N TYR A 240 -5.41 14.23 9.21
CA TYR A 240 -5.27 12.77 9.29
C TYR A 240 -5.50 12.28 10.72
N GLY A 241 -5.91 11.02 10.84
CA GLY A 241 -6.26 10.44 12.14
C GLY A 241 -5.06 10.28 13.08
N ALA A 242 -5.34 10.16 14.37
CA ALA A 242 -4.34 10.09 15.44
C ALA A 242 -3.45 8.84 15.40
N GLN A 243 -3.77 7.85 14.55
CA GLN A 243 -2.91 6.70 14.30
C GLN A 243 -1.62 7.06 13.56
N TYR A 244 -1.59 8.22 12.90
CA TYR A 244 -0.41 8.72 12.20
C TYR A 244 0.27 9.82 13.00
N GLY A 245 1.59 9.80 12.97
CA GLY A 245 2.45 10.85 13.51
C GLY A 245 2.87 11.86 12.44
N GLY A 246 4.01 12.48 12.68
CA GLY A 246 4.64 13.38 11.73
C GLY A 246 4.15 14.83 11.80
N ASN A 247 4.98 15.72 11.25
CA ASN A 247 4.81 17.15 11.28
C ASN A 247 4.19 17.63 9.96
N GLY A 248 2.86 17.65 9.92
CA GLY A 248 2.08 18.28 8.85
C GLY A 248 1.83 17.42 7.62
N SER A 249 2.40 16.21 7.52
CA SER A 249 2.01 15.24 6.49
C SER A 249 2.48 13.82 6.78
N VAL A 250 1.78 12.86 6.20
CA VAL A 250 2.09 11.43 6.21
C VAL A 250 2.18 10.95 4.77
N LEU A 251 3.30 10.31 4.42
CA LEU A 251 3.47 9.61 3.16
C LEU A 251 3.33 8.12 3.47
N ASN A 252 2.31 7.48 2.96
CA ASN A 252 2.07 6.06 3.15
C ASN A 252 2.24 5.34 1.82
N SER A 253 3.03 4.28 1.82
CA SER A 253 3.27 3.44 0.66
C SER A 253 2.93 1.99 0.97
N VAL A 254 2.31 1.32 0.02
CA VAL A 254 1.98 -0.11 0.12
C VAL A 254 2.69 -0.85 -0.98
N THR A 255 3.40 -1.92 -0.63
CA THR A 255 4.05 -2.77 -1.61
C THR A 255 3.05 -3.66 -2.34
N ARG A 256 3.39 -4.09 -3.55
CA ARG A 256 2.56 -5.04 -4.31
C ARG A 256 2.59 -6.39 -3.60
N SER A 257 1.41 -6.95 -3.35
CA SER A 257 1.26 -8.33 -2.89
C SER A 257 1.15 -9.29 -4.07
N GLY A 258 1.58 -10.53 -3.89
CA GLY A 258 1.31 -11.61 -4.85
C GLY A 258 -0.19 -11.93 -4.97
N THR A 259 -0.58 -12.47 -6.12
CA THR A 259 -1.95 -12.90 -6.42
C THR A 259 -1.97 -14.37 -6.83
N ASN A 260 -3.14 -14.93 -7.09
CA ASN A 260 -3.27 -16.26 -7.67
C ASN A 260 -2.75 -16.37 -9.11
N ALA A 261 -2.52 -15.24 -9.78
CA ALA A 261 -1.91 -15.20 -11.11
C ALA A 261 -0.40 -14.94 -10.99
N LEU A 262 0.39 -15.64 -11.80
CA LEU A 262 1.80 -15.30 -11.96
C LEU A 262 1.91 -14.00 -12.77
N HIS A 263 2.56 -12.99 -12.20
CA HIS A 263 2.81 -11.72 -12.86
C HIS A 263 4.18 -11.17 -12.51
N GLY A 264 4.72 -10.33 -13.37
CA GLY A 264 6.03 -9.73 -13.15
C GLY A 264 6.33 -8.66 -14.19
N SER A 265 7.44 -7.97 -13.98
CA SER A 265 7.95 -6.98 -14.90
C SER A 265 9.48 -7.06 -14.97
N LEU A 266 10.03 -6.68 -16.11
CA LEU A 266 11.46 -6.44 -16.29
C LEU A 266 11.61 -5.07 -16.93
N TYR A 267 12.56 -4.29 -16.44
CA TYR A 267 12.79 -2.95 -16.95
C TYR A 267 14.28 -2.64 -17.05
N GLU A 268 14.61 -1.73 -17.98
CA GLU A 268 15.90 -1.06 -18.08
C GLU A 268 15.69 0.39 -18.50
N PHE A 269 16.32 1.31 -17.77
CA PHE A 269 16.33 2.74 -18.05
C PHE A 269 17.76 3.24 -18.14
N THR A 270 18.06 3.97 -19.21
CA THR A 270 19.34 4.66 -19.37
C THR A 270 19.15 6.17 -19.23
N ARG A 271 20.08 6.81 -18.53
CA ARG A 271 20.22 8.27 -18.52
C ARG A 271 21.65 8.62 -18.83
N ASN A 272 21.85 9.46 -19.84
CA ASN A 272 23.17 9.82 -20.33
C ASN A 272 23.26 11.32 -20.62
N SER A 273 24.39 11.93 -20.30
CA SER A 273 24.77 13.30 -20.67
C SER A 273 24.63 13.62 -22.17
N LYS A 274 24.60 12.61 -23.05
CA LYS A 274 24.29 12.75 -24.48
C LYS A 274 22.86 13.22 -24.76
N PHE A 275 21.92 12.95 -23.86
CA PHE A 275 20.51 13.35 -23.96
C PHE A 275 20.17 14.54 -23.06
N ASP A 276 21.10 14.97 -22.19
CA ASP A 276 20.88 16.08 -21.27
C ASP A 276 21.06 17.43 -21.98
N SER A 277 20.23 18.42 -21.63
CA SER A 277 20.41 19.81 -22.05
C SER A 277 21.49 20.52 -21.23
N VAL A 278 22.20 21.48 -21.83
CA VAL A 278 23.14 22.34 -21.11
C VAL A 278 22.35 23.37 -20.27
N GLN A 279 22.52 23.34 -18.94
CA GLN A 279 21.89 24.30 -18.04
C GLN A 279 22.73 25.58 -17.97
N TRP A 280 22.15 26.73 -18.31
CA TRP A 280 22.81 28.03 -18.13
C TRP A 280 23.18 28.28 -16.65
N PRO A 281 24.39 28.77 -16.32
CA PRO A 281 25.43 29.32 -17.20
C PRO A 281 26.51 28.33 -17.65
N ALA A 282 26.30 27.02 -17.49
CA ALA A 282 27.25 26.04 -17.98
C ALA A 282 27.34 26.09 -19.52
N THR A 283 28.52 25.76 -20.06
CA THR A 283 28.78 25.71 -21.50
C THR A 283 28.86 24.30 -22.06
N THR A 284 28.97 23.29 -21.19
CA THR A 284 29.05 21.87 -21.57
C THR A 284 28.20 21.03 -20.61
N THR A 285 27.73 19.88 -21.10
CA THR A 285 27.16 18.85 -20.23
C THR A 285 28.29 18.13 -19.50
N GLN A 286 28.11 17.90 -18.20
CA GLN A 286 29.04 17.08 -17.42
C GLN A 286 28.87 15.60 -17.82
N PRO A 287 29.96 14.82 -17.97
CA PRO A 287 29.86 13.40 -18.26
C PRO A 287 29.02 12.69 -17.21
N PHE A 288 27.94 12.05 -17.66
CA PHE A 288 27.02 11.30 -16.81
C PHE A 288 26.50 10.08 -17.57
N TRP A 289 26.58 8.92 -16.95
CA TRP A 289 25.85 7.73 -17.38
C TRP A 289 25.18 7.09 -16.17
N LYS A 290 23.99 6.54 -16.35
CA LYS A 290 23.30 5.71 -15.37
C LYS A 290 22.46 4.67 -16.08
N HIS A 291 22.62 3.41 -15.70
CA HIS A 291 21.74 2.31 -16.08
C HIS A 291 20.97 1.87 -14.85
N GLN A 292 19.66 1.77 -14.97
CA GLN A 292 18.76 1.31 -13.92
C GLN A 292 17.92 0.18 -14.48
N TYR A 293 18.29 -1.04 -14.12
CA TYR A 293 17.55 -2.23 -14.48
C TYR A 293 17.01 -2.90 -13.22
N GLY A 294 15.99 -3.72 -13.40
CA GLY A 294 15.38 -4.47 -12.32
C GLY A 294 14.14 -5.20 -12.81
N GLY A 295 13.51 -5.90 -11.89
CA GLY A 295 12.29 -6.62 -12.20
C GLY A 295 11.54 -7.01 -10.94
N THR A 296 10.28 -7.38 -11.15
CA THR A 296 9.39 -7.86 -10.10
C THR A 296 8.81 -9.20 -10.53
N LEU A 297 8.52 -10.04 -9.55
CA LEU A 297 7.84 -11.31 -9.74
C LEU A 297 6.91 -11.51 -8.55
N GLY A 298 5.66 -11.83 -8.82
CA GLY A 298 4.68 -12.15 -7.79
C GLY A 298 3.76 -13.26 -8.28
N GLY A 299 3.23 -14.04 -7.34
CA GLY A 299 2.35 -15.15 -7.65
C GLY A 299 2.08 -16.06 -6.46
N PRO A 300 1.36 -17.18 -6.68
CA PRO A 300 1.04 -18.10 -5.60
C PRO A 300 2.20 -19.09 -5.38
N VAL A 301 2.60 -19.26 -4.11
CA VAL A 301 3.28 -20.49 -3.66
C VAL A 301 2.24 -21.60 -3.48
N LYS A 302 1.07 -21.24 -2.93
CA LYS A 302 -0.11 -22.09 -2.77
C LYS A 302 -1.36 -21.27 -3.06
N THR A 303 -2.10 -21.67 -4.09
CA THR A 303 -3.35 -21.02 -4.50
C THR A 303 -4.27 -20.78 -3.31
N ASP A 304 -4.82 -19.57 -3.24
CA ASP A 304 -5.72 -19.06 -2.20
C ASP A 304 -5.16 -19.05 -0.76
N LYS A 305 -3.86 -19.29 -0.56
CA LYS A 305 -3.29 -19.48 0.78
C LYS A 305 -1.94 -18.81 1.02
N LEU A 306 -1.04 -18.86 0.05
CA LEU A 306 0.33 -18.35 0.22
C LEU A 306 0.84 -17.76 -1.09
N PHE A 307 1.34 -16.54 -1.00
CA PHE A 307 1.76 -15.72 -2.12
C PHE A 307 3.16 -15.16 -1.86
N PHE A 308 3.87 -14.81 -2.94
CA PHE A 308 5.16 -14.13 -2.92
C PHE A 308 5.14 -12.91 -3.84
#